data_AF-A0A4D7DU26-F1
#
_entry.id   AF-A0A4D7DU26-F1
#
_cell.length_a   1.000
_cell.length_b   1.000
_cell.length_c   1.000
_cell.angle_alpha   90.00
_cell.angle_beta   90.00
_cell.angle_gamma   90.00
#
_symmetry.space_group_name_H-M   'P 1'
#
loop_
_entity.id
_entity.type
_entity.pdbx_description
1 polymer ?
#
loop_
_entity_poly.entity_id
_entity_poly.type
_entity_poly.pdbx_seq_one_letter_code
_entity_poly.pdbx_strand_id
1 'polypeptide(L)'
;MMIPSDESLTICANPQESSLCAALQAIIAYADGLEGSRITVSMENGRVMLTGEVETLASFECAVFIAECFASRPIIADLSIRPATYSIARGKAPRRNFFLNDNKSAI
;
A
#
# COMPACT_ATOMS: atom_id res chain seq x y z
N MET A 1 -25.69 -39.43 2.31
CA MET A 1 -24.36 -38.80 2.53
C MET A 1 -24.60 -37.33 2.81
N MET A 2 -24.20 -36.85 3.99
CA MET A 2 -24.16 -35.41 4.29
C MET A 2 -22.92 -34.86 3.61
N ILE A 3 -23.11 -34.00 2.61
CA ILE A 3 -22.05 -33.13 2.14
C ILE A 3 -21.91 -32.08 3.25
N PRO A 4 -20.73 -31.90 3.88
CA PRO A 4 -20.53 -30.75 4.75
C PRO A 4 -20.72 -29.52 3.88
N SER A 5 -21.69 -28.68 4.22
CA SER A 5 -21.85 -27.38 3.61
C SER A 5 -20.55 -26.62 3.84
N ASP A 6 -19.70 -26.61 2.82
CA ASP A 6 -18.60 -25.67 2.72
C ASP A 6 -19.22 -24.30 2.97
N GLU A 7 -18.69 -23.61 3.97
CA GLU A 7 -19.02 -22.25 4.38
C GLU A 7 -18.65 -21.31 3.23
N SER A 8 -19.37 -21.44 2.12
CA SER A 8 -19.37 -20.50 1.03
C SER A 8 -19.89 -19.23 1.65
N LEU A 9 -18.97 -18.32 1.96
CA LEU A 9 -19.15 -16.93 2.31
C LEU A 9 -20.20 -16.30 1.39
N THR A 10 -21.47 -16.53 1.69
CA THR A 10 -22.58 -15.82 1.09
C THR A 10 -22.51 -14.44 1.70
N ILE A 11 -21.68 -13.62 1.09
CA ILE A 11 -21.80 -12.18 1.16
C ILE A 11 -23.26 -11.93 0.77
N CYS A 12 -24.12 -11.65 1.76
CA CYS A 12 -25.36 -10.94 1.54
C CYS A 12 -24.96 -9.53 1.08
N ALA A 13 -24.38 -9.45 -0.11
CA ALA A 13 -23.81 -8.25 -0.66
C ALA A 13 -25.00 -7.40 -1.04
N ASN A 14 -25.27 -6.38 -0.23
CA ASN A 14 -26.10 -5.28 -0.70
C ASN A 14 -25.49 -4.85 -2.05
N PRO A 15 -26.25 -4.88 -3.17
CA PRO A 15 -25.69 -4.63 -4.49
C PRO A 15 -25.06 -3.24 -4.58
N GLN A 16 -25.54 -2.27 -3.79
CA GLN A 16 -24.93 -0.95 -3.68
C GLN A 16 -23.53 -1.03 -3.07
N GLU A 17 -23.35 -1.81 -2.01
CA GLU A 17 -22.06 -1.97 -1.33
C GLU A 17 -21.06 -2.71 -2.22
N SER A 18 -21.50 -3.78 -2.89
CA SER A 18 -20.68 -4.49 -3.88
C SER A 18 -20.25 -3.58 -5.01
N SER A 19 -21.17 -2.76 -5.55
CA SER A 19 -20.86 -1.81 -6.61
C SER A 19 -19.87 -0.73 -6.17
N LEU A 20 -20.01 -0.23 -4.93
CA LEU A 20 -19.11 0.77 -4.37
C LEU A 20 -17.70 0.19 -4.15
N CYS A 21 -17.61 -1.00 -3.57
CA CYS A 21 -16.32 -1.69 -3.37
C CYS A 21 -15.64 -1.94 -4.71
N ALA A 22 -16.37 -2.44 -5.72
CA ALA A 22 -15.81 -2.67 -7.05
C ALA A 22 -15.35 -1.36 -7.72
N ALA A 23 -16.11 -0.27 -7.58
CA ALA A 23 -15.73 1.03 -8.11
C ALA A 23 -14.46 1.56 -7.43
N LEU A 24 -14.41 1.53 -6.10
CA LEU A 24 -13.22 1.93 -5.32
C LEU A 24 -12.00 1.09 -5.68
N GLN A 25 -12.17 -0.23 -5.77
CA GLN A 25 -11.12 -1.16 -6.16
C GLN A 25 -10.56 -0.79 -7.55
N ALA A 26 -11.42 -0.47 -8.51
CA ALA A 26 -11.00 -0.06 -9.84
C ALA A 26 -10.28 1.29 -9.82
N ILE A 27 -10.82 2.30 -9.14
CA ILE A 27 -10.21 3.65 -9.08
C ILE A 27 -8.83 3.58 -8.43
N ILE A 28 -8.70 2.87 -7.31
CA ILE A 28 -7.43 2.70 -6.58
C ILE A 28 -6.41 1.95 -7.44
N ALA A 29 -6.82 0.91 -8.16
CA ALA A 29 -5.92 0.11 -9.00
C ALA A 29 -5.30 0.90 -10.16
N TYR A 30 -5.95 2.00 -10.61
CA TYR A 30 -5.47 2.86 -11.70
C TYR A 30 -5.00 4.24 -11.22
N ALA A 31 -4.91 4.47 -9.91
CA ALA A 31 -4.43 5.73 -9.38
C ALA A 31 -2.90 5.82 -9.48
N ASP A 32 -2.42 6.99 -9.89
CA ASP A 32 -0.99 7.30 -9.96
C ASP A 32 -0.36 7.21 -8.56
N GLY A 33 0.78 6.52 -8.47
CA GLY A 33 1.49 6.31 -7.21
C GLY A 33 0.99 5.13 -6.36
N LEU A 34 0.05 4.32 -6.86
CA LEU A 34 -0.44 3.09 -6.24
C LEU A 34 -0.10 1.81 -7.02
N GLU A 35 0.72 1.89 -8.07
CA GLU A 35 0.94 0.80 -9.04
C GLU A 35 1.59 -0.46 -8.43
N GLY A 36 2.46 -0.32 -7.43
CA GLY A 36 3.03 -1.45 -6.70
C GLY A 36 2.29 -1.80 -5.41
N SER A 37 1.19 -1.12 -5.11
CA SER A 37 0.35 -1.37 -3.94
C SER A 37 -0.65 -2.49 -4.21
N ARG A 38 -0.93 -3.31 -3.19
CA ARG A 38 -1.92 -4.38 -3.21
C ARG A 38 -2.98 -4.08 -2.17
N ILE A 39 -3.99 -3.33 -2.59
CA ILE A 39 -5.10 -2.89 -1.73
C ILE A 39 -6.33 -3.70 -2.07
N THR A 40 -7.04 -4.20 -1.07
CA THR A 40 -8.35 -4.84 -1.18
C THR A 40 -9.38 -3.97 -0.48
N VAL A 41 -10.49 -3.73 -1.17
CA VAL A 41 -11.62 -2.95 -0.66
C VAL A 41 -12.77 -3.87 -0.32
N SER A 42 -13.23 -3.82 0.93
CA SER A 42 -14.43 -4.53 1.38
C SER A 42 -15.36 -3.56 2.12
N MET A 43 -16.59 -4.02 2.36
CA MET A 43 -17.57 -3.30 3.17
C MET A 43 -17.92 -4.16 4.38
N GLU A 44 -17.78 -3.58 5.58
CA GLU A 44 -18.14 -4.24 6.84
C GLU A 44 -18.96 -3.27 7.69
N ASN A 45 -20.15 -3.70 8.12
CA ASN A 45 -21.04 -2.89 8.98
C ASN A 45 -21.29 -1.47 8.45
N GLY A 46 -21.43 -1.33 7.12
CA GLY A 46 -21.65 -0.05 6.43
C GLY A 46 -20.41 0.84 6.30
N ARG A 47 -19.23 0.37 6.70
CA ARG A 47 -17.94 1.07 6.62
C ARG A 47 -17.10 0.49 5.49
N VAL A 48 -16.35 1.34 4.80
CA VAL A 48 -15.36 0.90 3.81
C VAL A 48 -14.11 0.46 4.55
N MET A 49 -13.62 -0.74 4.24
CA MET A 49 -12.41 -1.28 4.81
C MET A 49 -11.36 -1.43 3.71
N LEU A 50 -10.25 -0.72 3.86
CA LEU A 50 -9.08 -0.81 3.00
C LEU A 50 -8.05 -1.70 3.71
N THR A 51 -7.66 -2.79 3.07
CA THR A 51 -6.70 -3.75 3.63
C THR A 51 -5.61 -4.08 2.63
N GLY A 52 -4.45 -4.53 3.12
CA GLY A 52 -3.35 -5.00 2.28
C GLY A 52 -2.07 -4.20 2.46
N GLU A 53 -1.32 -4.03 1.37
CA GLU A 53 0.04 -3.50 1.41
C GLU A 53 0.21 -2.32 0.46
N VAL A 54 0.94 -1.30 0.90
CA VAL A 54 1.28 -0.11 0.10
C VAL A 54 2.79 0.13 0.12
N GLU A 55 3.32 0.81 -0.88
CA GLU A 55 4.78 1.00 -1.00
C GLU A 55 5.32 2.12 -0.12
N THR A 56 4.54 3.19 0.05
CA THR A 56 4.98 4.40 0.76
C THR A 56 3.85 4.98 1.61
N LEU A 57 4.21 5.92 2.50
CA LEU A 57 3.21 6.71 3.23
C LEU A 57 2.35 7.57 2.28
N ALA A 58 2.94 8.10 1.21
CA ALA A 58 2.17 8.85 0.20
C ALA A 58 1.13 7.96 -0.50
N SER A 59 1.48 6.71 -0.79
CA SER A 59 0.53 5.72 -1.33
C SER A 59 -0.57 5.38 -0.32
N PHE A 60 -0.24 5.27 0.97
CA PHE A 60 -1.23 5.11 2.04
C PHE A 60 -2.23 6.28 2.04
N GLU A 61 -1.73 7.52 2.09
CA GLU A 61 -2.54 8.73 2.13
C GLU A 61 -3.40 8.90 0.87
N CYS A 62 -2.85 8.61 -0.32
CA CYS A 62 -3.61 8.63 -1.57
C CYS A 62 -4.77 7.63 -1.57
N ALA A 63 -4.53 6.39 -1.12
CA ALA A 63 -5.58 5.37 -1.06
C ALA A 63 -6.74 5.78 -0.13
N VAL A 64 -6.40 6.35 1.05
CA VAL A 64 -7.40 6.86 1.99
C VAL A 64 -8.15 8.04 1.40
N PHE A 65 -7.45 9.02 0.81
CA PHE A 65 -8.07 10.20 0.22
C PHE A 65 -9.05 9.85 -0.90
N ILE A 66 -8.68 8.92 -1.79
CA ILE A 66 -9.58 8.41 -2.84
C ILE A 66 -10.81 7.80 -2.18
N ALA A 67 -10.64 6.90 -1.20
CA ALA A 67 -11.78 6.29 -0.54
C ALA A 67 -12.71 7.33 0.11
N GLU A 68 -12.17 8.36 0.77
CA GLU A 68 -12.94 9.43 1.40
C GLU A 68 -13.77 10.22 0.38
N CYS A 69 -13.20 10.50 -0.78
CA CYS A 69 -13.87 11.24 -1.85
C CYS A 69 -15.07 10.50 -2.43
N PHE A 70 -15.02 9.17 -2.52
CA PHE A 70 -16.05 8.38 -3.21
C PHE A 70 -17.02 7.65 -2.25
N ALA A 71 -16.59 7.28 -1.05
CA ALA A 71 -17.36 6.40 -0.17
C ALA A 71 -18.54 7.09 0.52
N SER A 72 -18.44 8.39 0.84
CA SER A 72 -19.41 9.13 1.69
C SER A 72 -19.80 8.38 2.97
N ARG A 73 -18.90 7.52 3.46
CA ARG A 73 -19.10 6.53 4.55
C ARG A 73 -17.83 6.48 5.39
N PRO A 74 -17.90 5.98 6.64
CA PRO A 74 -16.71 5.83 7.47
C PRO A 74 -15.72 4.87 6.80
N ILE A 75 -14.44 5.23 6.86
CA ILE A 75 -13.35 4.42 6.30
C ILE A 75 -12.46 3.91 7.43
N ILE A 76 -12.11 2.64 7.34
CA ILE A 76 -11.11 1.98 8.17
C ILE A 76 -9.98 1.57 7.24
N ALA A 77 -8.79 2.12 7.45
CA ALA A 77 -7.61 1.79 6.67
C ALA A 77 -6.65 0.97 7.52
N ASP A 78 -6.55 -0.32 7.19
CA ASP A 78 -5.61 -1.29 7.76
C ASP A 78 -4.60 -1.71 6.68
N LEU A 79 -3.77 -0.75 6.28
CA LEU A 79 -2.76 -0.93 5.24
C LEU A 79 -1.36 -0.98 5.85
N SER A 80 -0.59 -1.99 5.45
CA SER A 80 0.81 -2.15 5.85
C SER A 80 1.73 -1.49 4.83
N ILE A 81 2.59 -0.57 5.28
CA ILE A 81 3.62 0.03 4.42
C ILE A 81 4.78 -0.96 4.29
N ARG A 82 5.11 -1.36 3.06
CA ARG A 82 6.23 -2.25 2.79
C ARG A 82 7.54 -1.55 3.18
N PRO A 83 8.40 -2.19 3.97
CA PRO A 83 9.71 -1.64 4.24
C PRO A 83 10.50 -1.59 2.93
N ALA A 84 11.01 -0.40 2.59
CA ALA A 84 11.89 -0.23 1.44
C ALA A 84 13.09 -1.17 1.61
N THR A 85 13.11 -2.25 0.83
CA THR A 85 14.22 -3.19 0.85
C THR A 85 15.34 -2.53 0.06
N TYR A 86 16.16 -1.74 0.75
CA TYR A 86 17.42 -1.29 0.18
C TYR A 86 18.29 -2.55 0.05
N SER A 87 18.38 -3.09 -1.16
CA SER A 87 19.42 -4.06 -1.44
C SER A 87 20.75 -3.31 -1.30
N ILE A 88 21.45 -3.50 -0.17
CA ILE A 88 22.86 -3.13 -0.11
C ILE A 88 23.55 -4.03 -1.12
N ALA A 89 23.66 -3.56 -2.36
CA ALA A 89 24.56 -4.12 -3.33
C ALA A 89 25.97 -3.96 -2.74
N ARG A 90 26.44 -5.02 -2.09
CA ARG A 90 27.81 -5.16 -1.62
C ARG A 90 28.70 -5.19 -2.87
N GLY A 91 29.14 -4.05 -3.36
CA GLY A 91 29.91 -4.00 -4.60
C GLY A 91 30.49 -2.62 -4.96
N LYS A 92 31.77 -2.43 -4.63
CA LYS A 92 32.67 -1.29 -4.93
C LYS A 92 32.42 0.02 -4.17
N ALA A 93 33.08 0.11 -3.01
CA ALA A 93 33.63 1.39 -2.56
C ALA A 93 34.55 1.95 -3.67
N PRO A 94 34.38 3.20 -4.12
CA PRO A 94 35.43 3.85 -4.88
C PRO A 94 36.63 4.00 -3.92
N ARG A 95 37.77 3.44 -4.31
CA ARG A 95 39.05 3.72 -3.63
C ARG A 95 39.34 5.21 -3.79
N ARG A 96 38.83 6.02 -2.87
CA ARG A 96 39.32 7.39 -2.66
C ARG A 96 40.71 7.24 -2.05
N ASN A 97 41.73 7.35 -2.88
CA ASN A 97 43.10 7.55 -2.42
C ASN A 97 43.11 8.86 -1.64
N PHE A 98 43.12 8.76 -0.30
CA PHE A 98 43.43 9.89 0.56
C PHE A 98 44.93 10.15 0.43
N PHE A 99 45.31 11.00 -0.52
CA PHE A 99 46.60 11.67 -0.46
C PHE A 99 46.49 12.71 0.65
N LEU A 100 46.93 12.35 1.87
CA LEU A 100 47.29 13.34 2.86
C LEU A 100 48.47 14.13 2.29
N ASN A 101 48.21 15.37 1.88
CA ASN A 101 49.26 16.31 1.54
C ASN A 101 49.78 16.90 2.85
N ASP A 102 50.87 16.35 3.37
CA ASP A 102 51.63 16.92 4.48
C ASP A 102 52.36 18.19 4.02
N ASN A 103 51.62 19.30 3.96
CA ASN A 103 52.23 20.59 3.70
C ASN A 103 52.83 21.13 5.00
N LYS A 104 54.06 20.70 5.28
CA LYS A 104 54.91 21.26 6.33
C LYS A 104 55.37 22.66 5.89
N SER A 105 54.58 23.68 6.20
CA SER A 105 55.04 25.06 6.13
C SER A 105 55.71 25.45 7.45
N ALA A 106 57.03 25.59 7.37
CA ALA A 106 57.82 26.33 8.36
C ALA A 106 57.44 27.82 8.31
N ILE A 107 57.31 28.44 9.48
CA ILE A 107 57.82 29.77 9.86
C ILE A 107 58.02 29.74 11.38
#